data_AF-A0AAV3W5J0-F1
#
_entry.id   AF-A0AAV3W5J0-F1
#
_cell.length_a   1.000
_cell.length_b   1.000
_cell.length_c   1.000
_cell.angle_alpha   90.00
_cell.angle_beta   90.00
_cell.angle_gamma   90.00
#
_symmetry.space_group_name_H-M   'P 1'
#
loop_
_entity.id
_entity.type
_entity.pdbx_description
1 polymer ?
#
loop_
_entity_poly.entity_id
_entity_poly.type
_entity_poly.pdbx_seq_one_letter_code
_entity_poly.pdbx_strand_id
1 'polypeptide(L)'
;MKKMIIFDPAMCCSTGVCGPSVDKELLRVSTALNTLKNKGIVVERHNLTSNPQIFVDNKVINEILNTKGIEALPVTMVDGVVVKEGSYPTNEEFCVLLGIPADTLKLNIKKASIKKPAKGCGCKGGCC
;
A
#
# COMPACT_ATOMS: atom_id res chain seq x y z
N MET A 1 -8.18 -10.46 -17.04
CA MET A 1 -7.35 -9.68 -16.09
C MET A 1 -7.80 -10.09 -14.70
N LYS A 2 -6.87 -10.37 -13.78
CA LYS A 2 -7.23 -10.82 -12.43
C LYS A 2 -7.90 -9.70 -11.65
N LYS A 3 -8.95 -10.01 -10.90
CA LYS A 3 -9.67 -9.06 -10.05
C LYS A 3 -9.09 -9.11 -8.65
N MET A 4 -8.44 -8.03 -8.19
CA MET A 4 -7.94 -7.91 -6.82
C MET A 4 -8.80 -6.95 -6.01
N ILE A 5 -9.14 -7.36 -4.79
CA ILE A 5 -9.90 -6.57 -3.81
C ILE A 5 -9.14 -6.59 -2.48
N ILE A 6 -8.99 -5.43 -1.85
CA ILE A 6 -8.41 -5.29 -0.51
C ILE A 6 -9.50 -4.81 0.45
N PHE A 7 -9.68 -5.55 1.53
CA PHE A 7 -10.57 -5.24 2.64
C PHE A 7 -9.74 -4.65 3.76
N ASP A 8 -9.79 -3.34 3.91
CA ASP A 8 -9.00 -2.57 4.86
C ASP A 8 -9.63 -2.55 6.26
N PRO A 9 -8.82 -2.38 7.33
CA PRO A 9 -9.32 -2.11 8.67
C PRO A 9 -10.17 -0.83 8.72
N ALA A 10 -10.83 -0.61 9.86
CA ALA A 10 -11.49 0.66 10.14
C ALA A 10 -10.43 1.78 10.14
N MET A 11 -10.63 2.79 9.28
CA MET A 11 -9.72 3.93 9.11
C MET A 11 -10.56 5.19 8.94
N CYS A 12 -9.96 6.35 9.23
CA CYS A 12 -10.63 7.64 9.10
C CYS A 12 -10.82 8.11 7.64
N CYS A 13 -10.08 7.52 6.69
CA CYS A 13 -10.15 7.83 5.26
C CYS A 13 -9.78 6.60 4.42
N SER A 14 -10.10 6.62 3.11
CA SER A 14 -9.97 5.46 2.22
C SER A 14 -8.55 4.91 2.05
N THR A 15 -7.52 5.72 2.25
CA THR A 15 -6.11 5.27 2.19
C THR A 15 -5.48 5.08 3.56
N GLY A 16 -6.11 5.61 4.62
CA GLY A 16 -5.53 5.71 5.97
C GLY A 16 -4.29 6.61 6.07
N VAL A 17 -3.98 7.42 5.05
CA VAL A 17 -2.82 8.34 5.03
C VAL A 17 -3.19 9.74 5.56
N CYS A 18 -4.36 9.91 6.16
CA CYS A 18 -4.83 11.17 6.74
C CYS A 18 -4.40 11.28 8.22
N GLY A 19 -3.68 12.34 8.58
CA GLY A 19 -3.30 12.64 9.96
C GLY A 19 -1.86 13.14 10.10
N PRO A 20 -1.49 13.64 11.30
CA PRO A 20 -0.15 14.18 11.55
C PRO A 20 0.96 13.11 11.51
N SER A 21 0.60 11.84 11.73
CA SER A 21 1.52 10.70 11.70
C SER A 21 1.07 9.72 10.62
N VAL A 22 1.74 9.76 9.47
CA VAL A 22 1.44 8.87 8.34
C VAL A 22 2.10 7.50 8.56
N ASP A 23 1.30 6.44 8.45
CA ASP A 23 1.81 5.07 8.41
C ASP A 23 2.58 4.83 7.09
N LYS A 24 3.84 4.41 7.20
CA LYS A 24 4.73 4.14 6.06
C LYS A 24 4.21 3.01 5.18
N GLU A 25 3.55 2.03 5.78
CA GLU A 25 2.95 0.92 5.07
C GLU A 25 1.81 1.45 4.18
N LEU A 26 0.84 2.15 4.77
CA LEU A 26 -0.30 2.71 4.05
C LEU A 26 0.13 3.66 2.92
N LEU A 27 1.21 4.42 3.13
CA LEU A 27 1.82 5.23 2.09
C LEU A 27 2.41 4.39 0.95
N ARG A 28 3.14 3.31 1.25
CA ARG A 28 3.68 2.37 0.25
C ARG A 28 2.56 1.76 -0.57
N VAL A 29 1.52 1.23 0.07
CA VAL A 29 0.38 0.62 -0.61
C VAL A 29 -0.36 1.64 -1.45
N SER A 30 -0.66 2.83 -0.91
CA SER A 30 -1.31 3.89 -1.68
C SER A 30 -0.49 4.26 -2.93
N THR A 31 0.83 4.30 -2.83
CA THR A 31 1.73 4.57 -3.97
C THR A 31 1.72 3.44 -5.00
N ALA A 32 1.77 2.19 -4.53
CA ALA A 32 1.74 1.02 -5.40
C ALA A 32 0.41 0.96 -6.17
N LEU A 33 -0.72 1.09 -5.48
CA LEU A 33 -2.05 1.05 -6.09
C LEU A 33 -2.28 2.21 -7.06
N ASN A 34 -1.77 3.42 -6.77
CA ASN A 34 -1.83 4.53 -7.71
C ASN A 34 -1.00 4.25 -8.97
N THR A 35 0.17 3.62 -8.82
CA THR A 35 1.02 3.20 -9.95
C THR A 35 0.32 2.15 -10.82
N LEU A 36 -0.34 1.16 -10.21
CA LEU A 36 -1.15 0.16 -10.90
C LEU A 36 -2.30 0.83 -11.67
N LYS A 37 -3.03 1.74 -11.01
CA LYS A 37 -4.14 2.48 -11.62
C LYS A 37 -3.69 3.28 -12.84
N ASN A 38 -2.54 3.96 -12.77
CA ASN A 38 -1.96 4.70 -13.89
C ASN A 38 -1.56 3.80 -15.07
N LYS A 39 -1.37 2.50 -14.82
CA LYS A 39 -1.10 1.48 -15.85
C LYS A 39 -2.36 0.74 -16.30
N GLY A 40 -3.54 1.21 -15.89
CA GLY A 40 -4.83 0.61 -16.24
C GLY A 40 -5.20 -0.64 -15.43
N ILE A 41 -4.45 -0.95 -14.37
CA ILE A 41 -4.73 -2.08 -13.48
C ILE A 41 -5.43 -1.54 -12.24
N VAL A 42 -6.72 -1.85 -12.11
CA VAL A 42 -7.54 -1.37 -10.99
C VAL A 42 -7.56 -2.43 -9.88
N VAL A 43 -7.21 -2.00 -8.67
CA VAL A 43 -7.39 -2.78 -7.45
C VAL A 43 -8.50 -2.11 -6.63
N GLU A 44 -9.54 -2.86 -6.30
CA GLU A 44 -10.64 -2.37 -5.49
C GLU A 44 -10.21 -2.33 -4.01
N ARG A 45 -10.61 -1.28 -3.30
CA ARG A 45 -10.39 -1.16 -1.85
C ARG A 45 -11.71 -0.86 -1.16
N HIS A 46 -11.97 -1.55 -0.07
CA HIS A 46 -13.11 -1.29 0.79
C HIS A 46 -12.63 -1.13 2.22
N ASN A 47 -13.07 -0.06 2.85
CA ASN A 47 -12.70 0.25 4.22
C ASN A 47 -13.88 -0.08 5.15
N LEU A 48 -13.61 -0.76 6.26
CA LEU A 48 -14.66 -1.26 7.16
C LEU A 48 -15.60 -0.14 7.67
N THR A 49 -15.06 1.05 7.94
CA THR A 49 -15.84 2.21 8.42
C THR A 49 -16.80 2.74 7.36
N SER A 50 -16.35 2.83 6.11
CA SER A 50 -17.09 3.50 5.02
C SER A 50 -17.91 2.54 4.16
N ASN A 51 -17.56 1.25 4.13
CA ASN A 51 -18.23 0.23 3.34
C ASN A 51 -18.58 -1.02 4.17
N PRO A 52 -19.20 -0.93 5.35
CA PRO A 52 -19.41 -2.10 6.21
C PRO A 52 -20.22 -3.22 5.54
N GLN A 53 -21.18 -2.86 4.65
CA GLN A 53 -22.06 -3.82 4.01
C GLN A 53 -21.31 -4.88 3.18
N ILE A 54 -20.23 -4.53 2.48
CA ILE A 54 -19.50 -5.50 1.65
C ILE A 54 -18.75 -6.55 2.48
N PHE A 55 -18.39 -6.22 3.71
CA PHE A 55 -17.78 -7.16 4.66
C PHE A 55 -18.81 -8.16 5.19
N VAL A 56 -20.10 -7.78 5.20
CA VAL A 56 -21.21 -8.66 5.56
C VAL A 56 -21.62 -9.53 4.37
N ASP A 57 -21.73 -8.93 3.18
CA ASP A 57 -22.21 -9.60 1.97
C ASP A 57 -21.20 -10.64 1.43
N ASN A 58 -19.90 -10.37 1.56
CA ASN A 58 -18.87 -11.34 1.20
C ASN A 58 -18.73 -12.38 2.31
N LYS A 59 -19.33 -13.56 2.10
CA LYS A 59 -19.35 -14.68 3.06
C LYS A 59 -17.97 -15.05 3.60
N VAL A 60 -16.94 -15.05 2.74
CA VAL A 60 -15.57 -15.42 3.13
C VAL A 60 -14.97 -14.39 4.08
N ILE A 61 -15.15 -13.10 3.78
CA ILE A 61 -14.69 -12.00 4.64
C ILE A 61 -15.48 -11.98 5.95
N ASN A 62 -16.80 -12.17 5.89
CA ASN A 62 -17.67 -12.24 7.06
C ASN A 62 -17.23 -13.36 8.02
N GLU A 63 -16.96 -14.56 7.49
CA GLU A 63 -16.47 -15.70 8.27
C GLU A 63 -15.10 -15.41 8.89
N ILE A 64 -14.17 -14.80 8.15
CA ILE A 64 -12.86 -14.39 8.68
C ILE A 64 -13.05 -13.41 9.85
N LEU A 65 -13.92 -12.40 9.71
CA LEU A 65 -14.17 -11.44 10.78
C LEU A 65 -14.84 -12.08 12.02
N ASN A 66 -15.74 -13.04 11.83
CA ASN A 66 -16.39 -13.72 12.96
C ASN A 66 -15.44 -14.68 13.69
N THR A 67 -14.49 -15.29 12.99
CA THR A 67 -13.60 -16.31 13.55
C THR A 67 -12.29 -15.73 14.11
N LYS A 68 -11.69 -14.79 13.38
CA LYS A 68 -10.39 -14.19 13.70
C LYS A 68 -10.50 -12.75 14.20
N GLY A 69 -11.68 -12.13 14.10
CA GLY A 69 -11.90 -10.74 14.48
C GLY A 69 -11.36 -9.74 13.44
N ILE A 70 -11.43 -8.46 13.80
CA ILE A 70 -10.95 -7.35 12.98
C ILE A 70 -9.42 -7.33 12.81
N GLU A 71 -8.69 -8.05 13.67
CA GLU A 71 -7.22 -8.19 13.61
C GLU A 71 -6.75 -8.97 12.37
N ALA A 72 -7.65 -9.69 11.70
CA ALA A 72 -7.35 -10.34 10.42
C ALA A 72 -7.26 -9.33 9.24
N LEU A 73 -7.68 -8.07 9.44
CA LEU A 73 -7.57 -7.03 8.44
C LEU A 73 -6.15 -6.44 8.39
N PRO A 74 -5.65 -6.03 7.21
CA PRO A 74 -6.33 -6.10 5.92
C PRO A 74 -6.37 -7.52 5.34
N VAL A 75 -7.42 -7.84 4.59
CA VAL A 75 -7.54 -9.09 3.82
C VAL A 75 -7.47 -8.78 2.33
N THR A 76 -6.62 -9.51 1.61
CA THR A 76 -6.50 -9.39 0.15
C THR A 76 -7.11 -10.60 -0.53
N MET A 77 -7.98 -10.36 -1.50
CA MET A 77 -8.58 -11.37 -2.37
C MET A 77 -8.19 -11.17 -3.82
N VAL A 78 -7.94 -12.27 -4.53
CA VAL A 78 -7.72 -12.31 -5.98
C VAL A 78 -8.66 -13.34 -6.59
N ASP A 79 -9.47 -12.92 -7.56
CA ASP A 79 -10.45 -13.76 -8.26
C ASP A 79 -11.36 -14.57 -7.31
N GLY A 80 -11.75 -13.94 -6.19
CA GLY A 80 -12.63 -14.55 -5.18
C GLY A 80 -11.91 -15.41 -4.13
N VAL A 81 -10.58 -15.55 -4.21
CA VAL A 81 -9.78 -16.36 -3.28
C VAL A 81 -8.96 -15.45 -2.36
N VAL A 82 -8.99 -15.72 -1.06
CA VAL A 82 -8.13 -15.03 -0.08
C VAL A 82 -6.68 -15.45 -0.28
N VAL A 83 -5.80 -14.46 -0.46
CA VAL A 83 -4.37 -14.69 -0.70
C VAL A 83 -3.49 -14.15 0.42
N LYS A 84 -4.02 -13.23 1.24
CA LYS A 84 -3.29 -12.65 2.37
C LYS A 84 -4.25 -12.08 3.41
N GLU A 85 -3.87 -12.18 4.68
CA GLU A 85 -4.59 -11.65 5.84
C GLU A 85 -3.60 -10.98 6.81
N GLY A 86 -4.08 -10.03 7.62
CA GLY A 86 -3.32 -9.32 8.66
C GLY A 86 -2.19 -8.40 8.16
N SER A 87 -1.95 -8.34 6.85
CA SER A 87 -0.93 -7.48 6.26
C SER A 87 -1.16 -7.27 4.77
N TYR A 88 -0.69 -6.14 4.24
CA TYR A 88 -0.77 -5.83 2.82
C TYR A 88 0.23 -6.64 1.99
N PRO A 89 -0.07 -6.92 0.71
CA PRO A 89 0.90 -7.52 -0.20
C PRO A 89 2.13 -6.62 -0.40
N THR A 90 3.34 -7.21 -0.45
CA THR A 90 4.55 -6.50 -0.88
C THR A 90 4.44 -6.10 -2.35
N ASN A 91 5.35 -5.24 -2.83
CA ASN A 91 5.35 -4.85 -4.24
C ASN A 91 5.58 -6.07 -5.16
N GLU A 92 6.41 -7.01 -4.73
CA GLU A 92 6.68 -8.26 -5.42
C GLU A 92 5.43 -9.15 -5.41
N GLU A 93 4.76 -9.30 -4.27
CA GLU A 93 3.52 -10.07 -4.17
C GLU A 93 2.42 -9.47 -5.04
N PHE A 94 2.24 -8.15 -5.07
CA PHE A 94 1.31 -7.51 -6.00
C PHE A 94 1.61 -7.90 -7.45
N CYS A 95 2.89 -7.91 -7.85
CA CYS A 95 3.28 -8.28 -9.20
C CYS A 95 2.94 -9.73 -9.54
N VAL A 96 3.29 -10.66 -8.64
CA VAL A 96 3.01 -12.10 -8.80
C VAL A 96 1.51 -12.38 -8.81
N LEU A 97 0.78 -11.81 -7.85
CA LEU A 97 -0.65 -12.01 -7.69
C LEU A 97 -1.42 -11.49 -8.90
N LEU A 98 -1.06 -10.32 -9.44
CA LEU A 98 -1.70 -9.72 -10.61
C LEU A 98 -1.17 -10.27 -11.94
N GLY A 99 -0.09 -11.05 -11.93
CA GLY A 99 0.53 -11.61 -13.14
C GLY A 99 1.22 -10.55 -14.01
N ILE A 100 1.86 -9.56 -13.40
CA ILE A 100 2.52 -8.44 -14.07
C ILE A 100 4.03 -8.45 -13.84
N PRO A 101 4.84 -7.82 -14.70
CA PRO A 101 6.29 -7.80 -14.53
C PRO A 101 6.72 -7.18 -13.19
N ALA A 102 7.72 -7.76 -12.53
CA ALA A 102 8.22 -7.28 -11.24
C ALA A 102 8.70 -5.82 -11.29
N ASP A 103 9.13 -5.33 -12.45
CA ASP A 103 9.56 -3.96 -12.67
C ASP A 103 8.41 -2.94 -12.64
N THR A 104 7.15 -3.42 -12.59
CA THR A 104 5.98 -2.56 -12.61
C THR A 104 5.90 -1.67 -11.38
N LEU A 105 6.25 -2.21 -10.21
CA LEU A 105 6.18 -1.55 -8.90
C LEU A 105 7.56 -1.31 -8.28
N LYS A 106 8.65 -1.59 -9.01
CA LYS A 106 9.97 -1.15 -8.59
C LYS A 106 9.98 0.37 -8.62
N LEU A 107 10.19 0.97 -7.45
CA LEU A 107 10.54 2.37 -7.39
C LEU A 107 11.82 2.53 -8.20
N ASN A 108 11.76 3.32 -9.27
CA ASN A 108 12.95 3.91 -9.86
C ASN A 108 13.53 4.85 -8.81
N ILE A 109 14.27 4.29 -7.85
CA ILE A 109 15.32 5.02 -7.19
C ILE A 109 16.35 5.27 -8.30
N LYS A 110 16.09 6.28 -9.16
CA LYS A 110 17.20 7.07 -9.65
C LYS A 110 17.91 7.44 -8.37
N LYS A 111 19.08 6.85 -8.12
CA LYS A 111 19.98 7.23 -7.03
C LYS A 111 19.85 8.73 -6.94
N ALA A 112 19.14 9.22 -5.92
CA ALA A 112 19.19 10.63 -5.61
C ALA A 112 20.68 10.82 -5.38
N SER A 113 21.33 11.53 -6.30
CA SER A 113 22.70 11.92 -6.17
C SER A 113 22.75 12.66 -4.85
N ILE A 114 23.12 11.97 -3.78
CA ILE A 114 23.53 12.58 -2.53
C ILE A 114 24.79 13.34 -2.95
N LYS A 115 24.61 14.57 -3.43
CA LYS A 115 25.67 15.56 -3.42
C LYS A 115 25.99 15.72 -1.94
N LYS A 116 26.98 14.95 -1.50
CA LYS A 116 27.71 15.16 -0.26
C LYS A 116 27.87 16.67 -0.09
N PRO A 117 27.46 17.30 1.02
CA PRO A 117 27.82 18.69 1.25
C PRO A 117 29.35 18.76 1.18
N ALA A 118 29.86 19.61 0.28
CA ALA A 118 31.28 19.83 0.16
C ALA A 118 31.79 20.38 1.50
N LYS A 119 32.57 19.54 2.17
CA LYS A 119 33.36 19.87 3.35
C LYS A 119 34.31 21.00 2.96
N GLY A 120 34.24 22.15 3.65
CA GLY A 120 35.26 23.19 3.51
C GLY A 120 34.79 24.59 3.92
N CYS A 121 34.50 24.82 5.20
CA CYS A 121 34.67 26.17 5.75
C CYS A 121 36.19 26.40 5.86
N GLY A 122 36.78 26.89 4.78
CA GLY A 122 38.17 27.29 4.72
C GLY A 122 38.32 28.71 5.28
N CYS A 123 38.35 28.83 6.60
CA CYS A 123 38.85 30.04 7.24
C CYS A 123 40.35 30.16 6.94
N LYS A 124 40.69 30.86 5.85
CA LYS A 124 41.99 31.51 5.68
C LYS A 124 41.75 33.01 5.80
N GLY A 125 42.41 33.60 6.80
CA GLY A 125 42.14 34.94 7.28
C GLY A 125 42.44 36.08 6.31
N GLY A 126 42.09 37.28 6.78
CA GLY A 126 42.42 38.56 6.13
C GLY A 126 41.17 39.40 5.87
N CYS A 127 41.19 40.63 6.37
CA CYS A 127 40.21 41.71 6.21
C CYS A 127 39.62 41.87 4.80
N CYS A 128 38.35 42.30 4.74
CA CYS A 128 37.90 43.63 4.29
C CYS A 128 36.40 43.77 4.52
#